data_AF-A0A1Y4E0A9-F1
#
_entry.id   AF-A0A1Y4E0A9-F1
#
_cell.length_a   1.000
_cell.length_b   1.000
_cell.length_c   1.000
_cell.angle_alpha   90.00
_cell.angle_beta   90.00
_cell.angle_gamma   90.00
#
_symmetry.space_group_name_H-M   'P 1'
#
loop_
_entity.id
_entity.type
_entity.pdbx_description
1 polymer ?
#
loop_
_entity_poly.entity_id
_entity_poly.type
_entity_poly.pdbx_seq_one_letter_code
_entity_poly.pdbx_strand_id
1 'polypeptide(L)'
;MIFFANQFCYNGESNGDKETRRKICFTKFIYFLNTGDIPFDATAPGLKEAREKLRLERMSKAEPNAYYRHLDNVVILRDNIVTARDEERLEGRAEGRTEGINIDARKTKADIAKQMKMDGMPMEIIMKYTGFTQDEIEKL
;
A
#
# COMPACT_ATOMS: atom_id res chain seq x y z
N MET A 1 23.02 -3.41 42.30
CA MET A 1 21.65 -3.72 42.76
C MET A 1 21.22 -2.95 44.03
N ILE A 2 22.10 -2.62 44.97
CA ILE A 2 21.72 -1.85 46.19
C ILE A 2 21.60 -0.33 45.93
N PHE A 3 22.32 0.21 44.94
CA PHE A 3 22.32 1.64 44.62
C PHE A 3 21.00 2.18 44.04
N PHE A 4 20.15 1.34 43.43
CA PHE A 4 18.87 1.80 42.85
C PHE A 4 17.72 1.83 43.86
N ALA A 5 17.77 1.05 44.95
CA ALA A 5 16.73 1.03 45.97
C ALA A 5 16.71 2.31 46.82
N ASN A 6 17.87 2.95 47.03
CA ASN A 6 17.97 4.20 47.79
C ASN A 6 17.46 5.44 47.03
N GLN A 7 17.27 5.35 45.72
CA GLN A 7 16.76 6.46 44.90
C GLN A 7 15.22 6.48 44.81
N PHE A 8 14.55 5.41 45.24
CA PHE A 8 13.13 5.18 44.96
C PHE A 8 12.15 5.97 45.84
N CYS A 9 12.64 6.63 46.89
CA CYS A 9 11.83 7.39 47.85
C CYS A 9 12.60 8.60 48.37
N TYR A 10 12.98 9.51 47.48
CA TYR A 10 13.46 10.83 47.89
C TYR A 10 12.51 11.89 47.33
N ASN A 11 11.94 12.65 48.28
CA ASN A 11 11.11 13.84 48.15
C ASN A 11 9.61 13.56 48.16
N GLY A 12 9.01 13.62 49.36
CA GLY A 12 7.56 13.66 49.53
C GLY A 12 7.09 12.94 50.80
N GLU A 13 7.09 13.69 51.91
CA GLU A 13 6.26 13.48 53.11
C GLU A 13 6.45 12.22 53.98
N SER A 14 6.95 12.44 55.20
CA SER A 14 6.31 12.07 56.49
C SER A 14 7.35 11.89 57.60
N ASN A 15 6.97 12.36 58.78
CA ASN A 15 7.72 12.37 60.04
C ASN A 15 8.03 10.93 60.51
N GLY A 16 9.21 10.40 60.17
CA GLY A 16 9.59 9.04 60.59
C GLY A 16 11.08 8.75 60.37
N ASP A 17 11.63 7.91 61.25
CA ASP A 17 13.04 7.51 61.27
C ASP A 17 13.51 6.85 59.95
N LYS A 18 14.81 6.93 59.66
CA LYS A 18 15.45 6.46 58.42
C LYS A 18 15.20 4.97 58.14
N GLU A 19 15.01 4.17 59.19
CA GLU A 19 14.72 2.74 59.04
C GLU A 19 13.32 2.47 58.49
N THR A 20 12.31 3.20 58.99
CA THR A 20 10.91 3.08 58.55
C THR A 20 10.78 3.45 57.06
N ARG A 21 11.49 4.47 56.60
CA ARG A 21 11.51 4.89 55.18
C ARG A 21 12.10 3.81 54.27
N ARG A 22 13.17 3.13 54.71
CA ARG A 22 13.79 2.03 53.94
C ARG A 22 12.84 0.85 53.79
N LYS A 23 12.11 0.49 54.85
CA LYS A 23 11.11 -0.59 54.80
C LYS A 23 9.98 -0.27 53.82
N ILE A 24 9.40 0.94 53.89
CA ILE A 24 8.33 1.38 52.96
C ILE A 24 8.80 1.38 51.51
N CYS A 25 9.99 1.92 51.25
CA CYS A 25 10.59 1.93 49.91
C CYS A 25 10.78 0.51 49.37
N PHE A 26 11.31 -0.39 50.19
CA PHE A 26 11.50 -1.79 49.82
C PHE A 26 10.16 -2.49 49.54
N THR A 27 9.14 -2.27 50.36
CA THR A 27 7.80 -2.83 50.13
C THR A 27 7.20 -2.34 48.81
N LYS A 28 7.33 -1.05 48.48
CA LYS A 28 6.87 -0.49 47.20
C LYS A 28 7.63 -1.09 46.00
N PHE A 29 8.92 -1.36 46.17
CA PHE A 29 9.73 -2.03 45.15
C PHE A 29 9.32 -3.49 44.95
N ILE A 30 9.09 -4.24 46.02
CA ILE A 30 8.58 -5.62 45.94
C ILE A 30 7.18 -5.66 45.32
N TYR A 31 6.30 -4.71 45.66
CA TYR A 31 5.00 -4.57 45.03
C TYR A 31 5.12 -4.41 43.51
N PHE A 32 6.02 -3.53 43.06
CA PHE A 32 6.30 -3.36 41.64
C PHE A 32 6.83 -4.64 40.97
N LEU A 33 7.75 -5.37 41.60
CA LEU A 33 8.25 -6.63 41.04
C LEU A 33 7.16 -7.71 40.93
N ASN A 34 6.22 -7.74 41.86
CA ASN A 34 5.16 -8.74 41.88
C ASN A 34 3.98 -8.41 40.95
N THR A 35 3.63 -7.13 40.82
CA THR A 35 2.44 -6.68 40.08
C THR A 35 2.77 -6.04 38.73
N GLY A 36 4.03 -5.64 38.52
CA GLY A 36 4.44 -4.81 37.38
C GLY A 36 3.86 -3.38 37.45
N ASP A 37 3.26 -2.97 38.56
CA ASP A 37 2.62 -1.67 38.75
C ASP A 37 3.38 -0.78 39.73
N ILE A 38 3.51 0.49 39.38
CA ILE A 38 4.15 1.50 40.23
C ILE A 38 3.06 2.20 41.05
N PRO A 39 3.07 2.09 42.41
CA PRO A 39 2.10 2.77 43.27
C PRO A 39 2.07 4.29 43.06
N PHE A 40 0.89 4.92 43.15
CA PHE A 40 0.73 6.36 42.87
C PHE A 40 1.52 7.24 43.83
N ASP A 41 1.64 6.81 45.08
CA ASP A 41 2.34 7.45 46.20
C ASP A 41 3.84 7.15 46.23
N ALA A 42 4.38 6.42 45.26
CA ALA A 42 5.82 6.27 45.08
C ALA A 42 6.39 7.52 44.40
N THR A 43 7.49 8.07 44.94
CA THR A 43 8.17 9.25 44.39
C THR A 43 9.65 8.99 44.23
N ALA A 44 10.11 8.97 42.99
CA ALA A 44 11.51 8.82 42.63
C ALA A 44 11.84 9.67 41.38
N PRO A 45 13.08 10.13 41.22
CA PRO A 45 13.54 10.72 39.96
C PRO A 45 13.30 9.74 38.79
N GLY A 46 12.73 10.21 37.69
CA GLY A 46 12.44 9.38 36.50
C GLY A 46 11.21 8.48 36.58
N LEU A 47 10.50 8.43 37.72
CA LEU A 47 9.33 7.55 37.89
C LEU A 47 8.13 7.93 37.01
N LYS A 48 7.99 9.22 36.69
CA LYS A 48 6.95 9.72 35.78
C LYS A 48 7.11 9.13 34.37
N GLU A 49 8.33 9.15 33.84
CA GLU A 49 8.66 8.57 32.53
C GLU A 49 8.44 7.04 32.51
N ALA A 50 8.80 6.35 33.59
CA ALA A 50 8.58 4.91 33.72
C ALA A 50 7.07 4.55 33.71
N ARG A 51 6.22 5.36 34.37
CA ARG A 51 4.76 5.16 34.36
C ARG A 51 4.16 5.33 32.97
N GLU A 52 4.64 6.30 32.20
CA GLU A 52 4.16 6.53 30.83
C GLU A 52 4.56 5.38 29.91
N LYS A 53 5.81 4.89 29.98
CA LYS A 53 6.27 3.74 29.20
C LYS A 53 5.48 2.47 29.52
N LEU A 54 5.25 2.17 30.80
CA LEU A 54 4.42 1.02 31.20
C LEU A 54 2.96 1.14 30.73
N ARG A 55 2.40 2.35 30.69
CA ARG A 55 1.07 2.60 30.11
C ARG A 55 1.04 2.33 28.61
N LEU A 56 2.05 2.77 27.87
CA LEU A 56 2.18 2.54 26.43
C LEU A 56 2.38 1.05 26.10
N GLU A 57 3.14 0.31 26.92
CA GLU A 57 3.32 -1.14 26.77
C GLU A 57 2.05 -1.94 27.14
N ARG A 58 1.22 -1.41 28.04
CA ARG A 58 -0.09 -1.98 28.40
C ARG A 58 -1.21 -1.59 27.41
N MET A 59 -1.00 -0.59 26.57
CA MET A 59 -1.91 -0.26 25.46
C MET A 59 -1.82 -1.33 24.36
N SER A 60 -2.98 -1.71 23.80
CA SER A 60 -3.06 -2.90 22.95
C SER A 60 -2.26 -2.74 21.64
N LYS A 61 -1.58 -3.82 21.22
CA LYS A 61 -0.86 -3.93 19.94
C LYS A 61 -1.76 -3.82 18.69
N ALA A 62 -3.06 -3.56 18.85
CA ALA A 62 -4.03 -3.54 17.75
C ALA A 62 -3.94 -2.28 16.89
N GLU A 63 -3.61 -1.13 17.47
CA GLU A 63 -3.55 0.15 16.74
C GLU A 63 -2.33 0.27 15.81
N PRO A 64 -1.10 -0.15 16.18
CA PRO A 64 0.03 -0.12 15.27
C PRO A 64 -0.17 -1.03 14.05
N ASN A 65 -0.76 -2.21 14.24
CA ASN A 65 -0.97 -3.15 13.13
C ASN A 65 -2.03 -2.64 12.14
N ALA A 66 -3.09 -1.98 12.64
CA ALA A 66 -4.06 -1.32 11.78
C ALA A 66 -3.43 -0.15 10.99
N TYR A 67 -2.54 0.61 11.61
CA TYR A 67 -1.80 1.69 10.96
C TYR A 67 -0.85 1.19 9.86
N TYR A 68 -0.03 0.16 10.13
CA TYR A 68 0.87 -0.40 9.13
C TYR A 68 0.12 -1.07 7.97
N ARG A 69 -0.98 -1.78 8.25
CA ARG A 69 -1.85 -2.32 7.18
C ARG A 69 -2.46 -1.23 6.31
N HIS A 70 -2.81 -0.07 6.88
CA HIS A 70 -3.31 1.06 6.11
C HIS A 70 -2.23 1.63 5.18
N LEU A 71 -0.99 1.78 5.66
CA LEU A 71 0.13 2.25 4.84
C LEU A 71 0.45 1.28 3.70
N ASP A 72 0.44 -0.04 3.95
CA ASP A 72 0.64 -1.05 2.91
C ASP A 72 -0.46 -0.98 1.84
N ASN A 73 -1.72 -0.86 2.26
CA ASN A 73 -2.84 -0.71 1.33
C ASN A 73 -2.71 0.55 0.46
N VAL A 74 -2.21 1.67 0.99
CA VAL A 74 -2.01 2.91 0.21
C VAL A 74 -0.92 2.74 -0.86
N VAL A 75 0.17 2.05 -0.53
CA VAL A 75 1.26 1.78 -1.49
C VAL A 75 0.76 0.83 -2.60
N ILE A 76 0.09 -0.26 -2.24
CA ILE A 76 -0.47 -1.23 -3.20
C ILE A 76 -1.47 -0.56 -4.15
N LEU A 77 -2.36 0.30 -3.64
CA LEU A 77 -3.33 1.01 -4.48
C LEU A 77 -2.66 1.94 -5.48
N ARG A 78 -1.55 2.58 -5.10
CA ARG A 78 -0.78 3.42 -6.01
C ARG A 78 -0.16 2.60 -7.13
N ASP A 79 0.44 1.47 -6.81
CA ASP A 79 1.08 0.60 -7.80
C ASP A 79 0.05 0.01 -8.76
N ASN A 80 -1.12 -0.41 -8.25
CA ASN A 80 -2.23 -0.89 -9.09
C ASN A 80 -2.67 0.15 -10.13
N ILE A 81 -2.72 1.45 -9.79
CA ILE A 81 -3.10 2.52 -10.73
C ILE A 81 -2.03 2.71 -11.82
N VAL A 82 -0.75 2.61 -11.46
CA VAL A 82 0.35 2.77 -12.42
C VAL A 82 0.37 1.60 -13.40
N THR A 83 0.29 0.36 -12.88
CA THR A 83 0.24 -0.84 -13.71
C THR A 83 -0.97 -0.84 -14.64
N ALA A 84 -2.17 -0.53 -14.14
CA ALA A 84 -3.37 -0.45 -14.98
C ALA A 84 -3.22 0.58 -16.12
N ARG A 85 -2.65 1.76 -15.84
CA ARG A 85 -2.41 2.78 -16.89
C ARG A 85 -1.39 2.35 -17.93
N ASP A 86 -0.34 1.64 -17.51
CA ASP A 86 0.67 1.14 -18.44
C ASP A 86 0.12 0.00 -19.30
N GLU A 87 -0.69 -0.89 -18.73
CA GLU A 87 -1.40 -1.95 -19.45
C GLU A 87 -2.39 -1.36 -20.46
N GLU A 88 -3.27 -0.44 -20.06
CA GLU A 88 -4.21 0.25 -20.97
C GLU A 88 -3.48 0.95 -22.12
N ARG A 89 -2.33 1.57 -21.85
CA ARG A 89 -1.53 2.26 -22.88
C ARG A 89 -0.80 1.30 -23.82
N LEU A 90 -0.43 0.11 -23.34
CA LEU A 90 0.17 -0.94 -24.14
C LEU A 90 -0.86 -1.60 -25.05
N GLU A 91 -2.04 -1.93 -24.51
CA GLU A 91 -3.17 -2.48 -25.25
C GLU A 91 -3.68 -1.50 -26.30
N GLY A 92 -3.95 -0.25 -25.95
CA GLY A 92 -4.40 0.77 -26.91
C GLY A 92 -3.40 1.03 -28.05
N ARG A 93 -2.09 0.87 -27.79
CA ARG A 93 -1.07 0.95 -28.85
C ARG A 93 -1.04 -0.29 -29.73
N ALA A 94 -1.24 -1.47 -29.15
CA ALA A 94 -1.29 -2.72 -29.90
C ALA A 94 -2.52 -2.74 -30.81
N GLU A 95 -3.71 -2.45 -30.26
CA GLU A 95 -4.97 -2.37 -30.99
C GLU A 95 -4.89 -1.32 -32.10
N GLY A 96 -4.49 -0.08 -31.79
CA GLY A 96 -4.39 0.99 -32.79
C GLY A 96 -3.42 0.69 -33.94
N ARG A 97 -2.32 -0.04 -33.68
CA ARG A 97 -1.42 -0.51 -34.76
C ARG A 97 -2.08 -1.58 -35.62
N THR A 98 -2.75 -2.55 -35.00
CA THR A 98 -3.43 -3.62 -35.74
C THR A 98 -4.58 -3.08 -36.59
N GLU A 99 -5.38 -2.15 -36.05
CA GLU A 99 -6.46 -1.50 -36.79
C GLU A 99 -5.92 -0.64 -37.94
N GLY A 100 -4.87 0.15 -37.70
CA GLY A 100 -4.23 0.97 -38.75
C GLY A 100 -3.72 0.13 -39.92
N ILE A 101 -2.99 -0.96 -39.63
CA ILE A 101 -2.48 -1.89 -40.67
C ILE A 101 -3.64 -2.52 -41.45
N ASN A 102 -4.70 -2.94 -40.76
CA ASN A 102 -5.87 -3.56 -41.41
C ASN A 102 -6.64 -2.58 -42.29
N ILE A 103 -6.81 -1.33 -41.84
CA ILE A 103 -7.48 -0.27 -42.61
C ILE A 103 -6.68 0.07 -43.87
N ASP A 104 -5.36 0.23 -43.76
CA ASP A 104 -4.50 0.54 -44.92
C ASP A 104 -4.44 -0.64 -45.89
N ALA A 105 -4.36 -1.88 -45.41
CA ALA A 105 -4.41 -3.07 -46.25
C ALA A 105 -5.76 -3.19 -46.98
N ARG A 106 -6.87 -2.84 -46.35
CA ARG A 106 -8.20 -2.88 -46.99
C ARG A 106 -8.38 -1.75 -48.01
N LYS A 107 -7.88 -0.54 -47.71
CA LYS A 107 -7.90 0.60 -48.65
C LYS A 107 -7.05 0.32 -49.89
N THR A 108 -5.82 -0.14 -49.71
CA THR A 108 -4.93 -0.49 -50.85
C THR A 108 -5.55 -1.57 -51.73
N LYS A 109 -6.16 -2.60 -51.15
CA LYS A 109 -6.92 -3.61 -51.93
C LYS A 109 -8.11 -3.01 -52.67
N ALA A 110 -8.85 -2.08 -52.05
CA ALA A 110 -9.99 -1.42 -52.68
C ALA A 110 -9.57 -0.51 -53.84
N ASP A 111 -8.47 0.23 -53.69
CA ASP A 111 -7.90 1.08 -54.74
C ASP A 111 -7.43 0.24 -55.94
N ILE A 112 -6.75 -0.89 -55.67
CA ILE A 112 -6.37 -1.87 -56.69
C ILE A 112 -7.62 -2.41 -57.40
N ALA A 113 -8.65 -2.83 -56.66
CA ALA A 113 -9.91 -3.35 -57.23
C ALA A 113 -10.59 -2.31 -58.13
N LYS A 114 -10.60 -1.04 -57.72
CA LYS A 114 -11.16 0.08 -58.51
C LYS A 114 -10.39 0.30 -59.81
N GLN A 115 -9.06 0.24 -59.74
CA GLN A 115 -8.21 0.40 -60.93
C GLN A 115 -8.39 -0.77 -61.90
N MET A 116 -8.45 -2.01 -61.38
CA MET A 116 -8.75 -3.21 -62.18
C MET A 116 -10.11 -3.13 -62.88
N LYS A 117 -11.11 -2.54 -62.23
CA LYS A 117 -12.45 -2.29 -62.80
C LYS A 117 -12.40 -1.23 -63.90
N MET A 118 -11.64 -0.14 -63.70
CA MET A 118 -11.42 0.90 -64.71
C MET A 118 -10.69 0.35 -65.95
N ASP A 119 -9.75 -0.57 -65.75
CA ASP A 119 -9.01 -1.23 -66.83
C ASP A 119 -9.84 -2.29 -67.57
N GLY A 120 -11.11 -2.49 -67.18
CA GLY A 120 -12.06 -3.38 -67.86
C GLY A 120 -11.81 -4.86 -67.59
N MET A 121 -11.12 -5.23 -66.50
CA MET A 121 -10.89 -6.63 -66.17
C MET A 121 -12.20 -7.34 -65.79
N PRO A 122 -12.32 -8.64 -66.12
CA PRO A 122 -13.51 -9.41 -65.79
C PRO A 122 -13.69 -9.54 -64.28
N MET A 123 -14.94 -9.41 -63.84
CA MET A 123 -15.39 -9.45 -62.44
C MET A 123 -14.76 -10.59 -61.62
N GLU A 124 -14.75 -11.79 -62.20
CA GLU A 124 -14.21 -13.00 -61.59
C GLU A 124 -12.71 -12.91 -61.26
N ILE A 125 -11.94 -12.20 -62.09
CA ILE A 125 -10.50 -11.95 -61.86
C ILE A 125 -10.32 -10.94 -60.74
N ILE A 126 -11.10 -9.87 -60.71
CA ILE A 126 -11.02 -8.87 -59.63
C ILE A 126 -11.32 -9.51 -58.27
N MET A 127 -12.38 -10.33 -58.19
CA MET A 127 -12.73 -11.08 -56.97
C MET A 127 -11.60 -12.01 -56.52
N LYS A 128 -10.99 -12.75 -57.46
CA LYS A 128 -9.91 -13.70 -57.17
C LYS A 128 -8.67 -13.05 -56.56
N TYR A 129 -8.27 -11.86 -57.04
CA TYR A 129 -7.03 -11.21 -56.60
C TYR A 129 -7.22 -10.24 -55.43
N THR A 130 -8.40 -9.64 -55.29
CA THR A 130 -8.66 -8.62 -54.26
C THR A 130 -9.39 -9.19 -53.03
N GLY A 131 -10.09 -10.31 -53.21
CA GLY A 131 -10.87 -10.99 -52.17
C GLY A 131 -12.20 -10.29 -51.84
N PHE A 132 -12.60 -9.28 -52.61
CA PHE A 132 -13.92 -8.65 -52.48
C PHE A 132 -15.00 -9.49 -53.14
N THR A 133 -16.20 -9.38 -52.60
CA THR A 133 -17.41 -9.96 -53.19
C THR A 133 -17.88 -9.14 -54.40
N GLN A 134 -18.71 -9.74 -55.25
CA GLN A 134 -19.27 -9.06 -56.42
C GLN A 134 -19.99 -7.76 -56.01
N ASP A 135 -20.86 -7.83 -54.99
CA ASP A 135 -21.60 -6.67 -54.48
C ASP A 135 -20.69 -5.55 -53.96
N GLU A 136 -19.55 -5.88 -53.36
CA GLU A 136 -18.57 -4.90 -52.89
C GLU A 136 -17.88 -4.21 -54.06
N ILE A 137 -17.51 -4.94 -55.11
CA ILE A 137 -16.83 -4.37 -56.29
C ILE A 137 -17.80 -3.57 -57.16
N GLU A 138 -19.08 -3.94 -57.22
CA GLU A 138 -20.11 -3.15 -57.89
C GLU A 138 -20.28 -1.76 -57.23
N LYS A 139 -20.10 -1.68 -55.91
CA LYS A 139 -20.19 -0.45 -55.10
C LYS A 139 -18.92 0.41 -55.07
N LEU A 140 -17.77 -0.09 -55.53
CA LEU A 140 -16.50 0.65 -55.67
C LEU A 140 -16.45 1.51 -56.94
#